data_AF-A0A2C9K4N3-F1
#
_entry.id   AF-A0A2C9K4N3-F1
#
_cell.length_a   1.000
_cell.length_b   1.000
_cell.length_c   1.000
_cell.angle_alpha   90.00
_cell.angle_beta   90.00
_cell.angle_gamma   90.00
#
_symmetry.space_group_name_H-M   'P 1'
#
loop_
_entity.id
_entity.type
_entity.pdbx_description
1 polymer ?
#
loop_
_entity_poly.entity_id
_entity_poly.type
_entity_poly.pdbx_seq_one_letter_code
_entity_poly.pdbx_strand_id
1 'polypeptide(L)'
;MNVLGVRRIVELAKKIRNLEALVHISTAYANCDKDSVKEVVYDPPLHPSKIIDAMEWMDKDAIQVLTSKLIGSRPNTYTYTKAMAEFLLKEESAGLPTAILRPSIVGAAWEEPLPGWVDNLNGPTGLLAAIGKGLLFIMHGNIYCTADMIPVDTATNAIIAVAWYTAIERPKDVLVYNCTSGQINRLTWGAMESSLRENFIVNPCHDMARVPNPRFTPSMFWRDTMWFLDQMVPAYIMDFYLWVTGKKPIFVKIQDRLSKAVTTLEFFTSNEWHFHNDNIFMLLGKMSEADKHTFCFDPRSIDWKKYMINYCLGVKQFVLKEDIAELPRARIALQRLQRIQSLLKVVAAVLVWRLLVKRVPVLHSLWNLLLSWVQFLFMKVPRLARSS
;
A
#
# COMPACT_ATOMS: atom_id res chain seq x y z
N MET A 1 -18.98 -10.31 -11.02
CA MET A 1 -19.18 -8.85 -10.85
C MET A 1 -18.47 -8.07 -11.95
N ASN A 2 -17.12 -8.09 -12.01
CA ASN A 2 -16.35 -7.27 -12.96
C ASN A 2 -16.69 -7.48 -14.44
N VAL A 3 -16.96 -8.72 -14.87
CA VAL A 3 -17.27 -9.05 -16.28
C VAL A 3 -18.75 -8.83 -16.61
N LEU A 4 -19.65 -9.57 -15.95
CA LEU A 4 -21.11 -9.46 -16.19
C LEU A 4 -21.68 -8.06 -15.89
N GLY A 5 -21.07 -7.32 -14.95
CA GLY A 5 -21.46 -5.94 -14.67
C GLY A 5 -21.23 -5.03 -15.88
N VAL A 6 -20.12 -5.23 -16.59
CA VAL A 6 -19.82 -4.48 -17.81
C VAL A 6 -20.85 -4.75 -18.90
N ARG A 7 -21.17 -6.02 -19.18
CA ARG A 7 -22.24 -6.39 -20.13
C ARG A 7 -23.55 -5.65 -19.84
N ARG A 8 -24.00 -5.69 -18.58
CA ARG A 8 -25.24 -5.03 -18.15
C ARG A 8 -25.19 -3.51 -18.34
N ILE A 9 -24.04 -2.88 -18.05
CA ILE A 9 -23.86 -1.43 -18.28
C ILE A 9 -23.86 -1.10 -19.77
N VAL A 10 -23.23 -1.92 -20.61
CA VAL A 10 -23.26 -1.75 -22.07
C VAL A 10 -24.67 -1.89 -22.62
N GLU A 11 -25.42 -2.91 -22.19
CA GLU A 11 -26.83 -3.10 -22.55
C GLU A 11 -27.71 -1.91 -22.15
N LEU A 12 -27.44 -1.32 -20.97
CA LEU A 12 -28.10 -0.09 -20.54
C LEU A 12 -27.70 1.10 -21.42
N ALA A 13 -26.41 1.25 -21.68
CA ALA A 13 -25.85 2.34 -22.48
C ALA A 13 -26.44 2.38 -23.90
N LYS A 14 -26.65 1.21 -24.53
CA LYS A 14 -27.32 1.08 -25.84
C LYS A 14 -28.76 1.61 -25.85
N LYS A 15 -29.42 1.70 -24.69
CA LYS A 15 -30.80 2.21 -24.56
C LYS A 15 -30.85 3.72 -24.29
N ILE A 16 -29.71 4.36 -24.02
CA ILE A 16 -29.62 5.80 -23.74
C ILE A 16 -29.53 6.56 -25.08
N ARG A 17 -30.56 7.35 -25.40
CA ARG A 17 -30.69 8.02 -26.71
C ARG A 17 -29.55 8.99 -27.03
N ASN A 18 -29.10 9.75 -26.03
CA ASN A 18 -28.08 10.79 -26.18
C ASN A 18 -26.88 10.46 -25.29
N LEU A 19 -26.36 9.24 -25.39
CA LEU A 19 -25.15 8.87 -24.67
C LEU A 19 -23.95 9.61 -25.29
N GLU A 20 -23.34 10.51 -24.52
CA GLU A 20 -22.17 11.26 -24.97
C GLU A 20 -20.87 10.48 -24.75
N ALA A 21 -20.72 9.79 -23.61
CA ALA A 21 -19.55 8.98 -23.33
C ALA A 21 -19.88 7.84 -22.35
N LEU A 22 -19.20 6.70 -22.55
CA LEU A 22 -19.12 5.59 -21.62
C LEU A 22 -17.65 5.38 -21.24
N VAL A 23 -17.26 5.81 -20.04
CA VAL A 23 -15.89 5.63 -19.54
C VAL A 23 -15.84 4.47 -18.57
N HIS A 24 -15.14 3.40 -18.94
CA HIS A 24 -14.94 2.23 -18.09
C HIS A 24 -13.67 2.38 -17.25
N ILE A 25 -13.80 2.17 -15.94
CA ILE A 25 -12.65 2.20 -15.02
C ILE A 25 -12.12 0.79 -14.81
N SER A 26 -10.94 0.55 -15.36
CA SER A 26 -10.17 -0.67 -15.16
C SER A 26 -9.05 -0.43 -14.15
N THR A 27 -7.86 -0.98 -14.38
CA THR A 27 -6.66 -0.78 -13.57
C THR A 27 -5.42 -0.99 -14.43
N ALA A 28 -4.35 -0.25 -14.18
CA ALA A 28 -3.07 -0.43 -14.86
C ALA A 28 -2.57 -1.88 -14.74
N TYR A 29 -2.87 -2.53 -13.62
CA TYR A 29 -2.48 -3.90 -13.33
C TYR A 29 -3.36 -4.97 -13.97
N ALA A 30 -4.35 -4.59 -14.81
CA ALA A 30 -5.20 -5.54 -15.52
C ALA A 30 -4.38 -6.46 -16.41
N ASN A 31 -3.21 -6.01 -16.88
CA ASN A 31 -2.28 -6.79 -17.70
C ASN A 31 -0.90 -6.93 -17.04
N CYS A 32 -0.87 -7.11 -15.72
CA CYS A 32 0.37 -7.25 -14.92
C CYS A 32 1.19 -8.52 -15.21
N ASP A 33 0.68 -9.42 -16.05
CA ASP A 33 1.40 -10.56 -16.65
C ASP A 33 2.40 -10.14 -17.74
N LYS A 34 2.46 -8.85 -18.09
CA LYS A 34 3.37 -8.27 -19.09
C LYS A 34 4.27 -7.25 -18.43
N ASP A 35 5.55 -7.22 -18.78
CA ASP A 35 6.49 -6.22 -18.25
C ASP A 35 6.20 -4.81 -18.81
N SER A 36 5.83 -4.73 -20.09
CA SER A 36 5.46 -3.48 -20.77
C SER A 36 3.99 -3.48 -21.16
N VAL A 37 3.21 -2.61 -20.53
CA VAL A 37 1.76 -2.51 -20.68
C VAL A 37 1.42 -1.31 -21.56
N LYS A 38 0.96 -1.61 -22.77
CA LYS A 38 0.54 -0.65 -23.79
C LYS A 38 -0.91 -0.22 -23.57
N GLU A 39 -1.25 0.93 -24.17
CA GLU A 39 -2.59 1.50 -24.19
C GLU A 39 -3.49 0.84 -25.25
N VAL A 40 -3.61 -0.48 -25.16
CA VAL A 40 -4.47 -1.29 -26.02
C VAL A 40 -5.28 -2.27 -25.17
N VAL A 41 -6.43 -2.70 -25.68
CA VAL A 41 -7.16 -3.85 -25.13
C VAL A 41 -6.52 -5.12 -25.66
N TYR A 42 -6.03 -5.97 -24.76
CA TYR A 42 -5.36 -7.22 -25.11
C TYR A 42 -6.38 -8.34 -25.29
N ASP A 43 -6.14 -9.20 -26.29
CA ASP A 43 -6.97 -10.38 -26.50
C ASP A 43 -6.78 -11.39 -25.37
N PRO A 44 -7.85 -11.87 -24.73
CA PRO A 44 -7.76 -12.88 -23.69
C PRO A 44 -7.48 -14.25 -24.32
N PRO A 45 -6.81 -15.16 -23.60
CA PRO A 45 -6.56 -16.53 -24.09
C PRO A 45 -7.86 -17.34 -24.29
N LEU A 46 -8.93 -16.96 -23.58
CA LEU A 46 -10.25 -17.56 -23.71
C LEU A 46 -11.31 -16.46 -23.75
N HIS A 47 -12.25 -16.59 -24.69
CA HIS A 47 -13.34 -15.64 -24.86
C HIS A 47 -14.19 -15.52 -23.58
N PRO A 48 -14.51 -14.30 -23.09
CA PRO A 48 -15.26 -14.14 -21.84
C PRO A 48 -16.61 -14.85 -21.81
N SER A 49 -17.35 -14.89 -22.92
CA SER A 49 -18.64 -15.61 -23.02
C SER A 49 -18.49 -17.10 -22.68
N LYS A 50 -17.44 -17.79 -23.16
CA LYS A 50 -17.23 -19.21 -22.85
C LYS A 50 -17.01 -19.46 -21.36
N ILE A 51 -16.36 -18.52 -20.68
CA ILE A 51 -16.15 -18.59 -19.23
C ILE A 51 -17.47 -18.33 -18.51
N ILE A 52 -18.24 -17.33 -18.93
CA ILE A 52 -19.56 -17.05 -18.38
C ILE A 52 -20.45 -18.29 -18.47
N ASP A 53 -20.55 -18.89 -19.65
CA ASP A 53 -21.37 -20.08 -19.89
C ASP A 53 -20.89 -21.26 -19.03
N ALA A 54 -19.58 -21.47 -18.91
CA ALA A 54 -19.00 -22.50 -18.04
C ALA A 54 -19.36 -22.28 -16.56
N MET A 55 -19.30 -21.04 -16.08
CA MET A 55 -19.58 -20.71 -14.68
C MET A 55 -21.04 -20.87 -14.29
N GLU A 56 -21.98 -20.94 -15.25
CA GLU A 56 -23.41 -21.10 -14.95
C GLU A 56 -23.79 -22.53 -14.52
N TRP A 57 -23.09 -23.55 -15.02
CA TRP A 57 -23.41 -24.95 -14.72
C TRP A 57 -22.35 -25.67 -13.90
N MET A 58 -21.12 -25.17 -13.83
CA MET A 58 -20.05 -25.79 -13.04
C MET A 58 -20.31 -25.66 -11.54
N ASP A 59 -20.01 -26.73 -10.80
CA ASP A 59 -19.98 -26.69 -9.33
C ASP A 59 -18.76 -25.93 -8.80
N LYS A 60 -18.77 -25.63 -7.51
CA LYS A 60 -17.73 -24.81 -6.85
C LYS A 60 -16.34 -25.46 -6.89
N ASP A 61 -16.25 -26.79 -6.80
CA ASP A 61 -14.99 -27.50 -6.73
C ASP A 61 -14.33 -27.49 -8.11
N ALA A 62 -15.12 -27.72 -9.16
CA ALA A 62 -14.69 -27.60 -10.54
C ALA A 62 -14.22 -26.17 -10.88
N ILE A 63 -14.95 -25.14 -10.41
CA ILE A 63 -14.55 -23.74 -10.58
C ILE A 63 -13.20 -23.46 -9.91
N GLN A 64 -12.97 -23.97 -8.70
CA GLN A 64 -11.72 -23.73 -7.97
C GLN A 64 -10.52 -24.33 -8.70
N VAL A 65 -10.67 -25.55 -9.23
CA VAL A 65 -9.64 -26.20 -10.06
C VAL A 65 -9.37 -25.39 -11.32
N LEU A 66 -10.42 -24.97 -12.03
CA LEU A 66 -10.29 -24.22 -13.29
C LEU A 66 -9.67 -22.83 -13.08
N THR A 67 -10.00 -22.17 -11.95
CA THR A 67 -9.52 -20.81 -11.62
C THR A 67 -8.00 -20.74 -11.66
N SER A 68 -7.31 -21.72 -11.08
CA SER A 68 -5.84 -21.77 -11.07
C SER A 68 -5.23 -21.78 -12.48
N LYS A 69 -5.87 -22.49 -13.42
CA LYS A 69 -5.44 -22.55 -14.82
C LYS A 69 -5.80 -21.28 -15.60
N LEU A 70 -6.95 -20.68 -15.32
CA LEU A 70 -7.43 -19.48 -16.02
C LEU A 70 -6.62 -18.22 -15.67
N ILE A 71 -6.27 -18.03 -14.40
CA ILE A 71 -5.51 -16.85 -13.97
C ILE A 71 -4.05 -16.89 -14.45
N GLY A 72 -3.49 -18.08 -14.69
CA GLY A 72 -2.12 -18.25 -15.19
C GLY A 72 -1.09 -17.64 -14.25
N SER A 73 -0.22 -16.76 -14.78
CA SER A 73 0.82 -16.05 -14.03
C SER A 73 0.30 -14.87 -13.20
N ARG A 74 -0.99 -14.55 -13.27
CA ARG A 74 -1.56 -13.40 -12.57
C ARG A 74 -1.66 -13.67 -11.07
N PRO A 75 -1.47 -12.64 -10.22
CA PRO A 75 -1.45 -12.82 -8.76
C PRO A 75 -2.81 -13.13 -8.15
N ASN A 76 -3.90 -12.78 -8.82
CA ASN A 76 -5.25 -12.92 -8.31
C ASN A 76 -6.31 -12.88 -9.42
N THR A 77 -7.54 -13.29 -9.09
CA THR A 77 -8.70 -13.25 -10.00
C THR A 77 -9.15 -11.83 -10.35
N TYR A 78 -8.81 -10.83 -9.54
CA TYR A 78 -9.18 -9.43 -9.79
C TYR A 78 -8.52 -8.91 -11.08
N THR A 79 -7.20 -9.06 -11.21
CA THR A 79 -6.46 -8.62 -12.41
C THR A 79 -6.94 -9.34 -13.66
N TYR A 80 -7.17 -10.65 -13.57
CA TYR A 80 -7.73 -11.46 -14.66
C TYR A 80 -9.10 -10.97 -15.11
N THR A 81 -10.03 -10.80 -14.16
CA THR A 81 -11.40 -10.40 -14.48
C THR A 81 -11.51 -8.95 -14.97
N LYS A 82 -10.58 -8.07 -14.59
CA LYS A 82 -10.47 -6.71 -15.15
C LYS A 82 -10.03 -6.75 -16.62
N ALA A 83 -9.00 -7.53 -16.97
CA ALA A 83 -8.61 -7.70 -18.38
C ALA A 83 -9.74 -8.29 -19.24
N MET A 84 -10.44 -9.30 -18.74
CA MET A 84 -11.60 -9.86 -19.44
C MET A 84 -12.71 -8.83 -19.66
N ALA A 85 -12.96 -7.99 -18.66
CA ALA A 85 -13.98 -6.95 -18.72
C ALA A 85 -13.66 -5.90 -19.79
N GLU A 86 -12.38 -5.52 -19.95
CA GLU A 86 -11.96 -4.61 -21.03
C GLU A 86 -12.20 -5.20 -22.42
N PHE A 87 -11.89 -6.47 -22.62
CA PHE A 87 -12.14 -7.16 -23.88
C PHE A 87 -13.64 -7.21 -24.19
N LEU A 88 -14.44 -7.63 -23.21
CA LEU A 88 -15.89 -7.71 -23.36
C LEU A 88 -16.50 -6.32 -23.64
N LEU A 89 -16.02 -5.28 -22.95
CA LEU A 89 -16.43 -3.91 -23.22
C LEU A 89 -16.19 -3.55 -24.68
N LYS A 90 -14.95 -3.72 -25.16
CA LYS A 90 -14.56 -3.37 -26.54
C LYS A 90 -15.43 -4.05 -27.58
N GLU A 91 -15.76 -5.32 -27.38
CA GLU A 91 -16.60 -6.09 -28.30
C GLU A 91 -18.08 -5.65 -28.23
N GLU A 92 -18.64 -5.60 -27.03
CA GLU A 92 -20.08 -5.38 -26.87
C GLU A 92 -20.48 -3.90 -27.00
N SER A 93 -19.56 -2.96 -26.75
CA SER A 93 -19.81 -1.52 -26.86
C SER A 93 -19.62 -0.96 -28.27
N ALA A 94 -19.53 -1.81 -29.29
CA ALA A 94 -19.42 -1.38 -30.68
C ALA A 94 -20.52 -0.37 -31.04
N GLY A 95 -20.12 0.77 -31.60
CA GLY A 95 -21.01 1.89 -31.94
C GLY A 95 -21.34 2.85 -30.79
N LEU A 96 -20.85 2.62 -29.58
CA LEU A 96 -20.98 3.56 -28.45
C LEU A 96 -19.69 4.38 -28.28
N PRO A 97 -19.78 5.68 -27.90
CA PRO A 97 -18.61 6.50 -27.58
C PRO A 97 -17.97 6.01 -26.28
N THR A 98 -17.00 5.09 -26.38
CA THR A 98 -16.48 4.32 -25.25
C THR A 98 -14.97 4.51 -25.07
N ALA A 99 -14.53 4.65 -23.83
CA ALA A 99 -13.12 4.72 -23.46
C ALA A 99 -12.84 3.89 -22.20
N ILE A 100 -11.56 3.54 -22.00
CA ILE A 100 -11.09 2.80 -20.83
C ILE A 100 -10.02 3.61 -20.12
N LEU A 101 -10.21 3.90 -18.83
CA LEU A 101 -9.16 4.46 -17.97
C LEU A 101 -8.61 3.36 -17.05
N ARG A 102 -7.28 3.25 -16.98
CA ARG A 102 -6.54 2.32 -16.14
C ARG A 102 -5.71 3.09 -15.10
N PRO A 103 -6.27 3.44 -13.94
CA PRO A 103 -5.48 4.02 -12.86
C PRO A 103 -4.51 2.98 -12.26
N SER A 104 -3.35 3.44 -11.77
CA SER A 104 -2.48 2.66 -10.89
C SER A 104 -3.05 2.61 -9.47
N ILE A 105 -2.23 2.44 -8.42
CA ILE A 105 -2.72 2.34 -7.05
C ILE A 105 -3.36 3.69 -6.68
N VAL A 106 -4.66 3.71 -6.39
CA VAL A 106 -5.33 4.95 -6.01
C VAL A 106 -5.12 5.23 -4.52
N GLY A 107 -4.53 6.39 -4.21
CA GLY A 107 -4.32 6.88 -2.85
C GLY A 107 -5.34 7.92 -2.41
N ALA A 108 -5.03 8.65 -1.33
CA ALA A 108 -5.83 9.79 -0.88
C ALA A 108 -5.78 10.96 -1.88
N ALA A 109 -6.71 11.91 -1.70
CA ALA A 109 -6.76 13.15 -2.46
C ALA A 109 -5.47 13.95 -2.31
N TRP A 110 -4.98 14.53 -3.41
CA TRP A 110 -3.85 15.44 -3.39
C TRP A 110 -4.29 16.88 -3.07
N GLU A 111 -5.36 17.34 -3.71
CA GLU A 111 -5.93 18.68 -3.58
C GLU A 111 -7.42 18.65 -3.25
N GLU A 112 -8.25 17.93 -4.03
CA GLU A 112 -9.71 17.98 -3.93
C GLU A 112 -10.35 16.68 -3.41
N PRO A 113 -11.41 16.72 -2.60
CA PRO A 113 -12.06 17.92 -2.05
C PRO A 113 -11.23 18.59 -0.94
N LEU A 114 -10.32 17.85 -0.32
CA LEU A 114 -9.35 18.32 0.66
C LEU A 114 -8.07 17.47 0.57
N PRO A 115 -6.88 18.04 0.79
CA PRO A 115 -5.64 17.25 0.82
C PRO A 115 -5.69 16.13 1.86
N GLY A 116 -5.32 14.92 1.45
CA GLY A 116 -5.33 13.73 2.30
C GLY A 116 -6.71 13.10 2.49
N TRP A 117 -7.78 13.62 1.88
CA TRP A 117 -9.10 13.03 2.01
C TRP A 117 -9.14 11.58 1.50
N VAL A 118 -9.69 10.69 2.32
CA VAL A 118 -9.89 9.26 2.04
C VAL A 118 -10.93 8.68 2.99
N ASP A 119 -11.84 7.86 2.48
CA ASP A 119 -13.04 7.42 3.21
C ASP A 119 -13.07 5.92 3.56
N ASN A 120 -12.06 5.16 3.14
CA ASN A 120 -12.05 3.71 3.25
C ASN A 120 -10.68 3.16 3.68
N LEU A 121 -10.67 1.90 4.13
CA LEU A 121 -9.48 1.15 4.54
C LEU A 121 -8.94 0.26 3.40
N ASN A 122 -9.37 0.45 2.16
CA ASN A 122 -8.99 -0.42 1.07
C ASN A 122 -7.55 -0.16 0.61
N GLY A 123 -6.88 -1.23 0.18
CA GLY A 123 -5.53 -1.16 -0.39
C GLY A 123 -4.50 -0.46 0.51
N PRO A 124 -3.78 0.56 0.01
CA PRO A 124 -2.70 1.22 0.76
C PRO A 124 -3.18 1.89 2.05
N THR A 125 -4.40 2.45 2.07
CA THR A 125 -4.91 3.19 3.23
C THR A 125 -5.01 2.33 4.49
N GLY A 126 -5.46 1.09 4.35
CA GLY A 126 -5.52 0.13 5.46
C GLY A 126 -4.14 -0.26 5.99
N LEU A 127 -3.16 -0.40 5.10
CA LEU A 127 -1.78 -0.68 5.50
C LEU A 127 -1.15 0.52 6.22
N LEU A 128 -1.37 1.74 5.72
CA LEU A 128 -0.89 2.96 6.37
C LEU A 128 -1.48 3.11 7.78
N ALA A 129 -2.77 2.82 7.95
CA ALA A 129 -3.40 2.81 9.27
C ALA A 129 -2.76 1.77 10.21
N ALA A 130 -2.49 0.56 9.71
CA ALA A 130 -1.84 -0.49 10.50
C ALA A 130 -0.38 -0.14 10.86
N ILE A 131 0.38 0.47 9.95
CA ILE A 131 1.73 0.98 10.21
C ILE A 131 1.68 2.08 11.26
N GLY A 132 0.79 3.07 11.08
CA GLY A 132 0.62 4.21 11.99
C GLY A 132 0.22 3.79 13.39
N LYS A 133 -0.64 2.76 13.54
CA LYS A 133 -1.00 2.16 14.83
C LYS A 133 0.09 1.25 15.43
N GLY A 134 1.21 1.04 14.73
CA GLY A 134 2.29 0.17 15.19
C GLY A 134 1.89 -1.30 15.22
N LEU A 135 1.10 -1.75 14.24
CA LEU A 135 0.63 -3.13 14.10
C LEU A 135 1.28 -3.85 12.91
N LEU A 136 1.77 -3.11 11.91
CA LEU A 136 2.47 -3.64 10.74
C LEU A 136 3.87 -3.02 10.61
N PHE A 137 4.88 -3.87 10.45
CA PHE A 137 6.29 -3.47 10.46
C PHE A 137 7.10 -4.02 9.31
N ILE A 138 6.74 -5.19 8.78
CA ILE A 138 7.52 -5.87 7.76
C ILE A 138 6.63 -6.30 6.60
N MET A 139 7.06 -6.00 5.38
CA MET A 139 6.41 -6.42 4.16
C MET A 139 7.45 -7.00 3.19
N HIS A 140 7.06 -8.01 2.42
CA HIS A 140 7.87 -8.47 1.31
C HIS A 140 7.76 -7.46 0.17
N GLY A 141 8.89 -7.06 -0.39
CA GLY A 141 8.94 -6.07 -1.47
C GLY A 141 10.35 -5.60 -1.75
N ASN A 142 10.54 -5.07 -2.96
CA ASN A 142 11.81 -4.54 -3.40
C ASN A 142 11.81 -3.01 -3.27
N ILE A 143 12.68 -2.49 -2.40
CA ILE A 143 12.79 -1.04 -2.12
C ILE A 143 13.16 -0.21 -3.35
N TYR A 144 13.72 -0.83 -4.39
CA TYR A 144 14.11 -0.19 -5.64
C TYR A 144 12.99 -0.18 -6.69
N CYS A 145 11.95 -1.00 -6.52
CA CYS A 145 10.81 -1.02 -7.42
C CYS A 145 9.91 0.20 -7.21
N THR A 146 9.22 0.58 -8.28
CA THR A 146 8.31 1.72 -8.29
C THR A 146 7.01 1.41 -7.54
N ALA A 147 6.65 2.30 -6.63
CA ALA A 147 5.36 2.34 -5.96
C ALA A 147 4.38 3.18 -6.81
N ASP A 148 3.90 2.60 -7.92
CA ASP A 148 3.08 3.35 -8.88
C ASP A 148 1.69 3.65 -8.29
N MET A 149 1.52 4.91 -7.92
CA MET A 149 0.35 5.43 -7.22
C MET A 149 -0.14 6.71 -7.90
N ILE A 150 -1.45 6.93 -7.83
CA ILE A 150 -2.09 8.14 -8.33
C ILE A 150 -3.11 8.64 -7.27
N PRO A 151 -3.17 9.95 -6.98
CA PRO A 151 -4.21 10.50 -6.13
C PRO A 151 -5.62 10.26 -6.69
N VAL A 152 -6.63 10.12 -5.82
CA VAL A 152 -8.02 9.85 -6.24
C VAL A 152 -8.62 10.97 -7.07
N ASP A 153 -8.31 12.22 -6.75
CA ASP A 153 -8.70 13.42 -7.48
C ASP A 153 -8.00 13.54 -8.83
N THR A 154 -6.70 13.23 -8.89
CA THR A 154 -5.98 13.10 -10.18
C THR A 154 -6.63 12.06 -11.10
N ALA A 155 -6.96 10.88 -10.58
CA ALA A 155 -7.66 9.86 -11.36
C ALA A 155 -9.06 10.35 -11.78
N THR A 156 -9.79 11.03 -10.89
CA THR A 156 -11.13 11.57 -11.17
C THR A 156 -11.09 12.64 -12.25
N ASN A 157 -10.13 13.57 -12.19
CA ASN A 157 -9.92 14.60 -13.20
C ASN A 157 -9.59 13.99 -14.57
N ALA A 158 -8.77 12.93 -14.59
CA ALA A 158 -8.51 12.18 -15.81
C ALA A 158 -9.79 11.51 -16.37
N ILE A 159 -10.67 10.97 -15.52
CA ILE A 159 -11.97 10.39 -15.95
C ILE A 159 -12.83 11.46 -16.64
N ILE A 160 -12.91 12.65 -16.05
CA ILE A 160 -13.70 13.77 -16.59
C ILE A 160 -13.14 14.20 -17.95
N ALA A 161 -11.83 14.39 -18.05
CA ALA A 161 -11.18 14.78 -19.29
C ALA A 161 -11.33 13.70 -20.38
N VAL A 162 -11.21 12.42 -20.04
CA VAL A 162 -11.46 11.29 -20.96
C VAL A 162 -12.91 11.29 -21.44
N ALA A 163 -13.88 11.52 -20.56
CA ALA A 163 -15.29 11.59 -20.92
C ALA A 163 -15.55 12.74 -21.92
N TRP A 164 -14.99 13.93 -21.65
CA TRP A 164 -15.07 15.08 -22.55
C TRP A 164 -14.50 14.75 -23.92
N TYR A 165 -13.26 14.25 -23.97
CA TYR A 165 -12.60 13.94 -25.24
C TYR A 165 -13.36 12.88 -26.04
N THR A 166 -13.86 11.84 -25.36
CA THR A 166 -14.65 10.77 -25.97
C THR A 166 -15.96 11.30 -26.57
N ALA A 167 -16.61 12.24 -25.90
CA ALA A 167 -17.86 12.85 -26.36
C ALA A 167 -17.67 13.75 -27.58
N ILE A 168 -16.59 14.55 -27.59
CA ILE A 168 -16.33 15.54 -28.64
C ILE A 168 -15.71 14.91 -29.88
N GLU A 169 -14.62 14.16 -29.73
CA GLU A 169 -13.86 13.63 -30.86
C GLU A 169 -14.44 12.32 -31.41
N ARG A 170 -15.24 11.61 -30.59
CA ARG A 170 -15.85 10.31 -30.90
C ARG A 170 -14.90 9.35 -31.64
N PRO A 171 -13.79 8.95 -31.00
CA PRO A 171 -12.82 8.04 -31.62
C PRO A 171 -13.50 6.77 -32.15
N LYS A 172 -13.05 6.29 -33.32
CA LYS A 172 -13.60 5.07 -33.93
C LYS A 172 -13.30 3.82 -33.10
N ASP A 173 -12.11 3.76 -32.53
CA ASP A 173 -11.64 2.68 -31.68
C ASP A 173 -11.73 3.06 -30.21
N VAL A 174 -11.94 2.07 -29.34
CA VAL A 174 -11.92 2.27 -27.88
C VAL A 174 -10.51 2.63 -27.43
N LEU A 175 -10.32 3.89 -27.05
CA LEU A 175 -9.05 4.37 -26.51
C LEU A 175 -8.86 3.91 -25.07
N VAL A 176 -7.62 3.55 -24.75
CA VAL A 176 -7.21 3.13 -23.41
C VAL A 176 -6.22 4.14 -22.86
N TYR A 177 -6.42 4.59 -21.64
CA TYR A 177 -5.58 5.59 -20.98
C TYR A 177 -4.97 4.96 -19.73
N ASN A 178 -3.65 4.77 -19.71
CA ASN A 178 -2.96 4.36 -18.49
C ASN A 178 -2.71 5.60 -17.64
N CYS A 179 -3.45 5.74 -16.53
CA CYS A 179 -3.31 6.84 -15.58
C CYS A 179 -2.35 6.40 -14.46
N THR A 180 -1.06 6.49 -14.74
CA THR A 180 0.02 6.03 -13.87
C THR A 180 1.04 7.13 -13.67
N SER A 181 1.85 7.04 -12.62
CA SER A 181 2.89 8.03 -12.32
C SER A 181 4.30 7.46 -12.44
N GLY A 182 4.47 6.13 -12.46
CA GLY A 182 5.76 5.49 -12.24
C GLY A 182 6.89 5.90 -13.19
N GLN A 183 6.57 6.07 -14.47
CA GLN A 183 7.51 6.41 -15.54
C GLN A 183 7.66 7.93 -15.72
N ILE A 184 6.78 8.71 -15.07
CA ILE A 184 6.66 10.16 -15.26
C ILE A 184 7.23 10.91 -14.04
N ASN A 185 6.80 10.53 -12.84
CA ASN A 185 7.22 11.09 -11.55
C ASN A 185 7.38 9.94 -10.53
N ARG A 186 8.55 9.32 -10.55
CA ARG A 186 8.80 8.05 -9.87
C ARG A 186 8.85 8.17 -8.34
N LEU A 187 8.01 7.39 -7.65
CA LEU A 187 8.11 7.09 -6.22
C LEU A 187 8.56 5.62 -6.03
N THR A 188 9.59 5.35 -5.23
CA THR A 188 10.01 3.98 -4.92
C THR A 188 9.45 3.49 -3.58
N TRP A 189 9.34 2.18 -3.39
CA TRP A 189 8.94 1.61 -2.09
C TRP A 189 9.89 2.00 -0.96
N GLY A 190 11.20 2.15 -1.22
CA GLY A 190 12.17 2.63 -0.24
C GLY A 190 11.98 4.10 0.14
N ALA A 191 11.64 4.96 -0.83
CA ALA A 191 11.30 6.36 -0.57
C ALA A 191 10.00 6.47 0.23
N MET A 192 8.99 5.66 -0.12
CA MET A 192 7.75 5.56 0.65
C MET A 192 8.02 5.09 2.08
N GLU A 193 8.82 4.04 2.28
CA GLU A 193 9.19 3.55 3.61
C GLU A 193 9.80 4.65 4.49
N SER A 194 10.78 5.38 3.93
CA SER A 194 11.46 6.48 4.62
C SER A 194 10.47 7.59 4.98
N SER A 195 9.61 7.97 4.03
CA SER A 195 8.58 8.98 4.26
C SER A 195 7.58 8.57 5.35
N LEU A 196 7.11 7.32 5.34
CA LEU A 196 6.17 6.81 6.36
C LEU A 196 6.81 6.78 7.75
N ARG A 197 8.06 6.32 7.83
CA ARG A 197 8.84 6.31 9.07
C ARG A 197 8.96 7.72 9.65
N GLU A 198 9.31 8.72 8.86
CA GLU A 198 9.40 10.11 9.32
C GLU A 198 8.04 10.67 9.73
N ASN A 199 7.02 10.46 8.89
CA ASN A 199 5.68 11.01 9.08
C ASN A 199 5.01 10.52 10.36
N PHE A 200 5.06 9.21 10.65
CA PHE A 200 4.43 8.69 11.86
C PHE A 200 5.21 9.00 13.15
N ILE A 201 6.46 9.45 13.05
CA ILE A 201 7.21 9.99 14.20
C ILE A 201 6.82 11.45 14.47
N VAL A 202 6.66 12.26 13.41
CA VAL A 202 6.28 13.68 13.53
C VAL A 202 4.79 13.85 13.85
N ASN A 203 3.95 13.04 13.22
CA ASN A 203 2.49 13.06 13.29
C ASN A 203 1.94 11.69 13.73
N PRO A 204 2.20 11.26 14.98
CA PRO A 204 1.79 9.93 15.44
C PRO A 204 0.27 9.76 15.54
N CYS A 205 -0.17 8.53 15.30
CA CYS A 205 -1.53 8.09 15.61
C CYS A 205 -1.75 7.98 17.13
N HIS A 206 -3.00 7.96 17.55
CA HIS A 206 -3.39 7.65 18.93
C HIS A 206 -3.30 6.15 19.19
N ASP A 207 -3.20 5.77 20.47
CA ASP A 207 -3.25 4.37 20.92
C ASP A 207 -2.37 3.40 20.13
N MET A 208 -1.16 3.84 19.77
CA MET A 208 -0.21 3.00 19.07
C MET A 208 0.20 1.84 19.95
N ALA A 209 0.16 0.63 19.41
CA ALA A 209 0.64 -0.55 20.11
C ALA A 209 2.16 -0.46 20.35
N ARG A 210 2.89 0.04 19.35
CA ARG A 210 4.36 0.12 19.32
C ARG A 210 4.81 1.30 18.46
N VAL A 211 6.08 1.70 18.60
CA VAL A 211 6.70 2.75 17.78
C VAL A 211 6.71 2.33 16.30
N PRO A 212 6.05 3.08 15.39
CA PRO A 212 6.02 2.76 13.96
C PRO A 212 7.42 2.67 13.35
N ASN A 213 7.67 1.62 12.58
CA ASN A 213 8.95 1.35 11.93
C ASN A 213 8.74 0.40 10.73
N PRO A 214 8.08 0.87 9.66
CA PRO A 214 7.83 0.05 8.49
C PRO A 214 9.15 -0.32 7.80
N ARG A 215 9.21 -1.52 7.24
CA ARG A 215 10.36 -2.08 6.53
C ARG A 215 9.88 -2.92 5.36
N PHE A 216 10.49 -2.73 4.20
CA PHE A 216 10.37 -3.64 3.06
C PHE A 216 11.62 -4.52 2.98
N THR A 217 11.44 -5.78 2.60
CA THR A 217 12.57 -6.68 2.35
C THR A 217 12.31 -7.59 1.16
N PRO A 218 13.31 -7.82 0.29
CA PRO A 218 13.16 -8.77 -0.81
C PRO A 218 13.30 -10.23 -0.34
N SER A 219 13.83 -10.48 0.87
CA SER A 219 14.04 -11.82 1.40
C SER A 219 12.79 -12.34 2.11
N MET A 220 12.14 -13.34 1.51
CA MET A 220 10.99 -14.03 2.13
C MET A 220 11.35 -14.63 3.49
N PHE A 221 12.52 -15.28 3.59
CA PHE A 221 13.00 -15.86 4.84
C PHE A 221 13.14 -14.81 5.95
N TRP A 222 13.74 -13.66 5.63
CA TRP A 222 13.88 -12.57 6.59
C TRP A 222 12.52 -11.98 6.97
N ARG A 223 11.63 -11.80 5.98
CA ARG A 223 10.25 -11.36 6.17
C ARG A 223 9.48 -12.28 7.13
N ASP A 224 9.54 -13.59 6.94
CA ASP A 224 8.84 -14.57 7.80
C ASP A 224 9.42 -14.59 9.22
N THR A 225 10.74 -14.54 9.33
CA THR A 225 11.44 -14.50 10.62
C THR A 225 11.05 -13.24 11.41
N MET A 226 11.07 -12.08 10.76
CA MET A 226 10.66 -10.81 11.37
C MET A 226 9.15 -10.76 11.60
N TRP A 227 8.33 -11.33 10.73
CA TRP A 227 6.88 -11.41 10.97
C TRP A 227 6.59 -12.18 12.26
N PHE A 228 7.25 -13.32 12.45
CA PHE A 228 7.11 -14.10 13.68
C PHE A 228 7.62 -13.34 14.91
N LEU A 229 8.86 -12.84 14.87
CA LEU A 229 9.52 -12.21 16.02
C LEU A 229 8.97 -10.82 16.34
N ASP A 230 8.86 -9.94 15.35
CA ASP A 230 8.48 -8.55 15.53
C ASP A 230 6.95 -8.37 15.56
N GLN A 231 6.13 -9.29 15.05
CA GLN A 231 4.67 -9.12 15.08
C GLN A 231 3.93 -10.20 15.87
N MET A 232 4.19 -11.48 15.62
CA MET A 232 3.41 -12.55 16.23
C MET A 232 3.73 -12.77 17.70
N VAL A 233 5.00 -12.81 18.09
CA VAL A 233 5.41 -12.96 19.49
C VAL A 233 4.80 -11.83 20.36
N PRO A 234 4.92 -10.54 20.01
CA PRO A 234 4.23 -9.47 20.73
C PRO A 234 2.70 -9.64 20.76
N ALA A 235 2.08 -10.07 19.66
CA ALA A 235 0.64 -10.28 19.60
C ALA A 235 0.17 -11.35 20.60
N TYR A 236 0.87 -12.48 20.69
CA TYR A 236 0.58 -13.53 21.67
C TYR A 236 0.78 -13.03 23.12
N ILE A 237 1.83 -12.26 23.39
CA ILE A 237 2.07 -11.68 24.72
C ILE A 237 0.93 -10.73 25.11
N MET A 238 0.50 -9.87 24.18
CA MET A 238 -0.60 -8.95 24.43
C MET A 238 -1.93 -9.68 24.60
N ASP A 239 -2.20 -10.70 23.80
CA ASP A 239 -3.42 -11.52 23.91
C ASP A 239 -3.45 -12.33 25.21
N PHE A 240 -2.31 -12.85 25.65
CA PHE A 240 -2.16 -13.49 26.96
C PHE A 240 -2.45 -12.50 28.09
N TYR A 241 -1.91 -11.27 28.02
CA TYR A 241 -2.22 -10.22 28.99
C TYR A 241 -3.71 -9.86 29.02
N LEU A 242 -4.35 -9.72 27.85
CA LEU A 242 -5.79 -9.49 27.76
C LEU A 242 -6.56 -10.65 28.41
N TRP A 243 -6.20 -11.89 28.10
CA TRP A 243 -6.84 -13.07 28.67
C TRP A 243 -6.74 -13.12 30.20
N VAL A 244 -5.55 -12.92 30.77
CA VAL A 244 -5.34 -12.90 32.23
C VAL A 244 -6.08 -11.74 32.91
N THR A 245 -6.30 -10.62 32.21
CA THR A 245 -7.08 -9.48 32.71
C THR A 245 -8.58 -9.58 32.42
N GLY A 246 -9.07 -10.75 31.98
CA GLY A 246 -10.49 -11.00 31.71
C GLY A 246 -11.02 -10.37 30.42
N LYS A 247 -10.13 -9.84 29.56
CA LYS A 247 -10.46 -9.25 28.27
C LYS A 247 -10.31 -10.27 27.14
N LYS A 248 -11.04 -10.05 26.05
CA LYS A 248 -11.00 -10.92 24.86
C LYS A 248 -9.68 -10.72 24.09
N PRO A 249 -8.94 -11.79 23.77
CA PRO A 249 -7.81 -11.75 22.83
C PRO A 249 -8.22 -11.27 21.44
N ILE A 250 -7.46 -10.32 20.87
CA ILE A 250 -7.73 -9.70 19.56
C ILE A 250 -6.49 -9.56 18.66
N PHE A 251 -5.28 -9.49 19.21
CA PHE A 251 -4.08 -9.10 18.45
C PHE A 251 -3.63 -10.16 17.46
N VAL A 252 -3.72 -11.45 17.79
CA VAL A 252 -3.39 -12.53 16.84
C VAL A 252 -4.34 -12.49 15.64
N LYS A 253 -5.63 -12.26 15.87
CA LYS A 253 -6.64 -12.14 14.80
C LYS A 253 -6.38 -10.93 13.90
N ILE A 254 -5.88 -9.83 14.46
CA ILE A 254 -5.47 -8.65 13.68
C ILE A 254 -4.27 -9.01 12.80
N GLN A 255 -3.27 -9.70 13.36
CA GLN A 255 -2.09 -10.12 12.61
C GLN A 255 -2.45 -11.11 11.49
N ASP A 256 -3.36 -12.05 11.71
CA ASP A 256 -3.83 -12.96 10.65
C ASP A 256 -4.49 -12.22 9.47
N ARG A 257 -5.25 -11.16 9.77
CA ARG A 257 -5.87 -10.32 8.74
C ARG A 257 -4.82 -9.51 7.98
N LEU A 258 -3.84 -8.94 8.69
CA LEU A 258 -2.74 -8.20 8.08
C LEU A 258 -1.87 -9.10 7.21
N SER A 259 -1.57 -10.32 7.66
CA SER A 259 -0.80 -11.30 6.88
C SER A 259 -1.48 -11.56 5.55
N LYS A 260 -2.78 -11.90 5.56
CA LYS A 260 -3.56 -12.11 4.33
C LYS A 260 -3.53 -10.89 3.42
N ALA A 261 -3.74 -9.69 3.96
CA ALA A 261 -3.72 -8.46 3.18
C ALA A 261 -2.35 -8.21 2.53
N VAL A 262 -1.26 -8.31 3.29
CA VAL A 262 0.11 -8.12 2.80
C VAL A 262 0.45 -9.17 1.74
N THR A 263 0.12 -10.45 1.94
CA THR A 263 0.36 -11.52 0.96
C THR A 263 -0.30 -11.23 -0.39
N THR A 264 -1.49 -10.65 -0.43
CA THR A 264 -2.13 -10.28 -1.70
C THR A 264 -1.41 -9.16 -2.47
N LEU A 265 -0.51 -8.44 -1.81
CA LEU A 265 0.22 -7.30 -2.37
C LEU A 265 1.67 -7.63 -2.74
N GLU A 266 2.22 -8.76 -2.28
CA GLU A 266 3.64 -9.11 -2.47
C GLU A 266 4.07 -9.12 -3.94
N PHE A 267 3.17 -9.55 -4.83
CA PHE A 267 3.41 -9.49 -6.27
C PHE A 267 3.59 -8.06 -6.77
N PHE A 268 2.83 -7.09 -6.27
CA PHE A 268 2.89 -5.69 -6.69
C PHE A 268 4.04 -4.92 -6.03
N THR A 269 4.44 -5.30 -4.82
CA THR A 269 5.56 -4.66 -4.12
C THR A 269 6.92 -5.19 -4.54
N SER A 270 6.97 -6.34 -5.23
CA SER A 270 8.21 -7.00 -5.64
C SER A 270 8.52 -6.91 -7.13
N ASN A 271 7.55 -6.54 -7.95
CA ASN A 271 7.71 -6.41 -9.40
C ASN A 271 7.55 -4.94 -9.84
N GLU A 272 7.99 -4.66 -11.06
CA GLU A 272 7.91 -3.35 -11.68
C GLU A 272 7.37 -3.48 -13.09
N TRP A 273 6.61 -2.49 -13.53
CA TRP A 273 5.96 -2.46 -14.84
C TRP A 273 6.33 -1.19 -15.57
N HIS A 274 6.38 -1.28 -16.89
CA HIS A 274 6.49 -0.14 -17.79
C HIS A 274 5.12 0.15 -18.44
N PHE A 275 4.40 1.13 -17.89
CA PHE A 275 3.14 1.61 -18.45
C PHE A 275 3.42 2.68 -19.52
N HIS A 276 2.85 2.50 -20.71
CA HIS A 276 2.83 3.55 -21.74
C HIS A 276 1.75 4.57 -21.39
N ASN A 277 2.02 5.87 -21.55
CA ASN A 277 1.10 6.96 -21.18
C ASN A 277 0.81 7.93 -22.35
N ASP A 278 0.98 7.46 -23.58
CA ASP A 278 0.90 8.27 -24.80
C ASP A 278 -0.46 8.99 -24.93
N ASN A 279 -1.56 8.29 -24.66
CA ASN A 279 -2.91 8.81 -24.75
C ASN A 279 -3.24 9.82 -23.64
N ILE A 280 -2.65 9.69 -22.44
CA ILE A 280 -2.78 10.70 -21.38
C ILE A 280 -2.11 12.01 -21.80
N PHE A 281 -0.92 11.95 -22.38
CA PHE A 281 -0.23 13.16 -22.85
C PHE A 281 -0.91 13.77 -24.08
N MET A 282 -1.44 12.94 -24.98
CA MET A 282 -2.26 13.40 -26.09
C MET A 282 -3.51 14.14 -25.59
N LEU A 283 -4.20 13.60 -24.58
CA LEU A 283 -5.36 14.23 -23.95
C LEU A 283 -5.00 15.58 -23.32
N LEU A 284 -3.92 15.64 -22.54
CA LEU A 284 -3.41 16.91 -21.99
C LEU A 284 -3.13 17.93 -23.10
N GLY A 285 -2.53 17.50 -24.22
CA GLY A 285 -2.25 18.36 -25.37
C GLY A 285 -3.50 18.95 -26.05
N LYS A 286 -4.68 18.35 -25.86
CA LYS A 286 -5.96 18.79 -26.44
C LYS A 286 -6.75 19.73 -25.54
N MET A 287 -6.44 19.76 -24.25
CA MET A 287 -7.13 20.61 -23.27
C MET A 287 -6.66 22.06 -23.34
N SER A 288 -7.57 22.99 -23.04
CA SER A 288 -7.22 24.39 -22.83
C SER A 288 -6.37 24.56 -21.56
N GLU A 289 -5.61 25.65 -21.44
CA GLU A 289 -4.85 25.93 -20.21
C GLU A 289 -5.75 26.09 -18.97
N ALA A 290 -6.95 26.65 -19.15
CA ALA A 290 -7.94 26.77 -18.07
C ALA A 290 -8.44 25.39 -17.60
N ASP A 291 -8.68 24.46 -18.54
CA ASP A 291 -9.11 23.10 -18.21
C ASP A 291 -7.99 22.28 -17.61
N LYS A 292 -6.73 22.46 -18.04
CA LYS A 292 -5.57 21.79 -17.41
C LYS A 292 -5.41 22.17 -15.95
N HIS A 293 -5.68 23.44 -15.61
CA HIS A 293 -5.66 23.90 -14.24
C HIS A 293 -6.85 23.35 -13.44
N THR A 294 -8.05 23.35 -14.03
CA THR A 294 -9.28 22.92 -13.34
C THR A 294 -9.35 21.41 -13.15
N PHE A 295 -9.01 20.65 -14.18
CA PHE A 295 -8.98 19.19 -14.18
C PHE A 295 -7.53 18.72 -14.24
N CYS A 296 -6.72 19.12 -13.27
CA CYS A 296 -5.32 18.74 -13.22
C CYS A 296 -5.18 17.23 -12.98
N PHE A 297 -4.55 16.53 -13.92
CA PHE A 297 -4.18 15.12 -13.76
C PHE A 297 -2.74 14.79 -14.21
N ASP A 298 -1.89 15.80 -14.31
CA ASP A 298 -0.47 15.61 -14.65
C ASP A 298 0.34 15.22 -13.40
N PRO A 299 0.86 13.98 -13.33
CA PRO A 299 1.57 13.51 -12.14
C PRO A 299 2.90 14.23 -11.90
N ARG A 300 3.44 14.97 -12.88
CA ARG A 300 4.69 15.77 -12.72
C ARG A 300 4.56 16.87 -11.67
N SER A 301 3.35 17.33 -11.41
CA SER A 301 3.06 18.40 -10.45
C SER A 301 3.05 17.91 -8.99
N ILE A 302 3.07 16.60 -8.77
CA ILE A 302 2.95 16.01 -7.43
C ILE A 302 4.30 16.05 -6.70
N ASP A 303 4.34 16.77 -5.58
CA ASP A 303 5.40 16.61 -4.58
C ASP A 303 5.08 15.41 -3.68
N TRP A 304 5.76 14.29 -3.93
CA TRP A 304 5.55 13.05 -3.18
C TRP A 304 5.77 13.20 -1.67
N LYS A 305 6.70 14.05 -1.23
CA LYS A 305 6.95 14.24 0.20
C LYS A 305 5.77 14.94 0.87
N LYS A 306 5.29 16.03 0.26
CA LYS A 306 4.10 16.76 0.73
C LYS A 306 2.85 15.88 0.65
N TYR A 307 2.69 15.14 -0.44
CA TYR A 307 1.59 14.20 -0.62
C TYR A 307 1.55 13.15 0.49
N MET A 308 2.67 12.49 0.80
CA MET A 308 2.72 11.46 1.84
C MET A 308 2.47 12.02 3.25
N ILE A 309 2.88 13.26 3.54
CA ILE A 309 2.52 13.94 4.80
C ILE A 309 0.99 14.05 4.91
N ASN A 310 0.36 14.62 3.88
CA ASN A 310 -1.09 14.83 3.85
C ASN A 310 -1.85 13.50 3.87
N TYR A 311 -1.36 12.48 3.18
CA TYR A 311 -1.98 11.15 3.19
C TYR A 311 -1.91 10.53 4.60
N CYS A 312 -0.76 10.56 5.29
CA CYS A 312 -0.66 10.07 6.67
C CYS A 312 -1.61 10.81 7.63
N LEU A 313 -1.69 12.14 7.52
CA LEU A 313 -2.63 12.96 8.30
C LEU A 313 -4.09 12.64 7.95
N GLY A 314 -4.37 12.42 6.67
CA GLY A 314 -5.67 12.04 6.17
C GLY A 314 -6.15 10.68 6.70
N VAL A 315 -5.27 9.69 6.75
CA VAL A 315 -5.54 8.40 7.40
C VAL A 315 -5.92 8.60 8.87
N LYS A 316 -5.17 9.44 9.58
CA LYS A 316 -5.45 9.79 10.99
C LYS A 316 -6.84 10.42 11.15
N GLN A 317 -7.12 11.46 10.36
CA GLN A 317 -8.32 12.27 10.51
C GLN A 317 -9.58 11.58 9.95
N PHE A 318 -9.53 11.10 8.72
CA PHE A 318 -10.72 10.66 8.00
C PHE A 318 -11.02 9.18 8.18
N VAL A 319 -10.01 8.34 8.43
CA VAL A 319 -10.18 6.88 8.56
C VAL A 319 -10.18 6.45 10.01
N LEU A 320 -9.16 6.87 10.77
CA LEU A 320 -9.05 6.56 12.21
C LEU A 320 -9.93 7.48 13.08
N LYS A 321 -10.51 8.53 12.49
CA LYS A 321 -11.38 9.51 13.17
C LYS A 321 -10.70 10.16 14.39
N GLU A 322 -9.40 10.37 14.30
CA GLU A 322 -8.62 11.01 15.36
C GLU A 322 -8.59 12.53 15.15
N ASP A 323 -8.74 13.27 16.24
CA ASP A 323 -8.61 14.73 16.22
C ASP A 323 -7.14 15.14 16.09
N ILE A 324 -6.87 16.03 15.13
CA ILE A 324 -5.55 16.61 14.87
C ILE A 324 -5.13 17.51 16.04
N ALA A 325 -6.08 18.14 16.74
CA ALA A 325 -5.78 18.96 17.91
C ALA A 325 -5.11 18.18 19.05
N GLU A 326 -5.32 16.85 19.10
CA GLU A 326 -4.70 15.97 20.09
C GLU A 326 -3.30 15.43 19.70
N LEU A 327 -2.70 15.93 18.62
CA LEU A 327 -1.33 15.56 18.22
C LEU A 327 -0.28 15.74 19.35
N PRO A 328 -0.32 16.80 20.19
CA PRO A 328 0.62 16.91 21.31
C PRO A 328 0.54 15.72 22.28
N ARG A 329 -0.68 15.24 22.57
CA ARG A 329 -0.90 14.06 23.42
C ARG A 329 -0.36 12.79 22.77
N ALA A 330 -0.59 12.64 21.46
CA ALA A 330 -0.07 11.52 20.67
C ALA A 330 1.47 11.46 20.72
N ARG A 331 2.14 12.62 20.63
CA ARG A 331 3.61 12.72 20.73
C ARG A 331 4.13 12.32 22.11
N ILE A 332 3.44 12.67 23.19
CA ILE A 332 3.81 12.24 24.55
C ILE A 332 3.67 10.71 24.67
N ALA A 333 2.60 10.13 24.13
CA ALA A 333 2.43 8.67 24.11
C ALA A 333 3.55 7.99 23.30
N LEU A 334 3.91 8.53 22.13
CA LEU A 334 5.03 8.04 21.32
C LEU A 334 6.35 8.06 22.11
N GLN A 335 6.66 9.17 22.80
CA GLN A 335 7.88 9.28 23.59
C GLN A 335 7.94 8.25 24.71
N ARG A 336 6.81 7.94 25.36
CA ARG A 336 6.72 6.86 26.36
C ARG A 336 7.04 5.51 25.73
N LEU A 337 6.43 5.20 24.57
CA LEU A 337 6.71 3.95 23.84
C LEU A 337 8.18 3.85 23.44
N GLN A 338 8.80 4.95 22.98
CA GLN A 338 10.22 4.99 22.65
C GLN A 338 11.11 4.72 23.88
N ARG A 339 10.78 5.30 25.04
CA ARG A 339 11.51 5.02 26.29
C ARG A 339 11.38 3.55 26.71
N ILE A 340 10.17 2.99 26.65
CA ILE A 340 9.91 1.58 26.95
C ILE A 340 10.72 0.69 26.00
N GLN A 341 10.67 0.97 24.70
CA GLN A 341 11.41 0.22 23.69
C GLN A 341 12.93 0.28 23.94
N SER A 342 13.48 1.46 24.26
CA SER A 342 14.89 1.63 24.60
C SER A 342 15.27 0.86 25.87
N LEU A 343 14.45 0.93 26.91
CA LEU A 343 14.65 0.16 28.14
C LEU A 343 14.66 -1.35 27.88
N LEU A 344 13.69 -1.85 27.10
CA LEU A 344 13.61 -3.26 26.72
C LEU A 344 14.86 -3.71 25.94
N LYS A 345 15.36 -2.88 25.01
CA LYS A 345 16.62 -3.14 24.29
C LYS A 345 17.82 -3.20 25.25
N VAL A 346 17.92 -2.28 26.20
CA VAL A 346 18.99 -2.28 27.22
C VAL A 346 18.91 -3.53 28.10
N VAL A 347 17.72 -3.89 28.59
CA VAL A 347 17.52 -5.11 29.40
C VAL A 347 17.89 -6.35 28.59
N ALA A 348 17.44 -6.46 27.34
CA ALA A 348 17.81 -7.57 26.46
C ALA A 348 19.32 -7.64 26.25
N ALA A 349 19.98 -6.51 25.99
CA ALA A 349 21.44 -6.44 25.83
C ALA A 349 22.18 -6.90 27.10
N VAL A 350 21.73 -6.47 28.29
CA VAL A 350 22.30 -6.90 29.57
C VAL A 350 22.10 -8.40 29.80
N LEU A 351 20.93 -8.96 29.46
CA LEU A 351 20.67 -10.40 29.59
C LEU A 351 21.55 -11.21 28.66
N VAL A 352 21.66 -10.80 27.39
CA VAL A 352 22.56 -11.44 26.41
C VAL A 352 24.02 -11.35 26.87
N TRP A 353 24.47 -10.18 27.33
CA TRP A 353 25.81 -9.99 27.89
C TRP A 353 26.07 -10.94 29.07
N ARG A 354 25.15 -11.04 30.03
CA ARG A 354 25.27 -11.96 31.17
C ARG A 354 25.36 -13.42 30.74
N LEU A 355 24.58 -13.83 29.74
CA LEU A 355 24.62 -15.19 29.21
C LEU A 355 25.96 -15.48 28.52
N LEU A 356 26.47 -14.53 27.72
CA LEU A 356 27.74 -14.67 27.01
C LEU A 356 28.93 -14.73 27.98
N VAL A 357 29.00 -13.81 28.96
CA VAL A 357 30.03 -13.78 30.00
C VAL A 357 30.06 -15.08 30.81
N LYS A 358 28.90 -15.70 31.06
CA LYS A 358 28.83 -16.99 31.75
C LYS A 358 29.32 -18.17 30.91
N ARG A 359 29.17 -18.11 29.58
CA ARG A 359 29.45 -19.21 28.65
C ARG A 359 30.85 -19.13 28.02
N VAL A 360 31.43 -17.94 27.94
CA VAL A 360 32.70 -17.68 27.27
C VAL A 360 33.76 -17.26 28.32
N PRO A 361 34.74 -18.13 28.65
CA PRO A 361 35.72 -17.87 29.71
C PRO A 361 36.50 -16.57 29.52
N VAL A 362 36.86 -16.24 28.27
CA VAL A 362 37.59 -15.01 27.93
C VAL A 362 36.77 -13.76 28.28
N LEU A 363 35.47 -13.74 27.95
CA LEU A 363 34.57 -12.63 28.30
C LEU A 363 34.37 -12.55 29.82
N HIS A 364 34.37 -13.68 30.52
CA HIS A 364 34.34 -13.72 31.99
C HIS A 364 35.57 -13.06 32.62
N SER A 365 36.76 -13.44 32.18
CA SER A 365 38.02 -12.85 32.66
C SER A 365 38.11 -11.36 32.37
N LEU A 366 37.76 -10.93 31.14
CA LEU A 366 37.73 -9.51 30.77
C LEU A 366 36.72 -8.73 31.59
N TRP A 367 35.53 -9.28 31.84
CA TRP A 367 34.51 -8.63 32.66
C TRP A 367 34.95 -8.44 34.11
N ASN A 368 35.55 -9.47 34.73
CA ASN A 368 36.07 -9.38 36.08
C ASN A 368 37.23 -8.38 36.18
N LEU A 369 38.11 -8.33 35.16
CA LEU A 369 39.16 -7.32 35.07
C LEU A 369 38.54 -5.91 35.03
N LEU A 370 37.55 -5.69 34.17
CA LEU A 370 36.86 -4.40 34.03
C LEU A 370 36.19 -3.95 35.34
N LEU A 371 35.51 -4.88 36.03
CA LEU A 371 34.93 -4.62 37.35
C LEU A 371 35.99 -4.27 38.40
N SER A 372 37.14 -4.96 38.38
CA SER A 372 38.24 -4.66 39.30
C SER A 372 38.82 -3.26 39.08
N TRP A 373 38.93 -2.81 37.82
CA TRP A 373 39.32 -1.45 37.47
C TRP A 373 38.29 -0.40 37.91
N VAL A 374 37.00 -0.66 37.71
CA VAL A 374 35.93 0.25 38.15
C VAL A 374 35.94 0.37 39.68
N GLN A 375 36.09 -0.73 40.41
CA GLN A 375 36.19 -0.73 41.87
C GLN A 375 37.44 0.00 42.35
N PHE A 376 38.58 -0.19 41.68
CA PHE A 376 39.81 0.53 41.96
C PHE A 376 39.66 2.04 41.75
N LEU A 377 39.06 2.47 40.63
CA LEU A 377 38.78 3.88 40.34
C LEU A 377 37.81 4.47 41.36
N PHE A 378 36.71 3.76 41.67
CA PHE A 378 35.73 4.22 42.67
C PHE A 378 36.34 4.39 44.06
N MET A 379 37.29 3.52 44.45
CA MET A 379 37.98 3.61 45.74
C MET A 379 39.08 4.68 45.78
N LYS A 380 39.75 4.98 44.66
CA LYS A 380 40.86 5.94 44.60
C LYS A 380 40.45 7.37 44.23
N VAL A 381 39.44 7.56 43.39
CA VAL A 381 39.00 8.91 42.95
C VAL A 381 38.59 9.80 44.13
N PRO A 382 37.83 9.34 45.15
CA PRO A 382 37.50 10.15 46.32
C PRO A 382 38.71 10.46 47.22
N ARG A 383 39.77 9.64 47.17
CA ARG A 383 41.00 9.85 47.94
C ARG A 383 41.90 10.89 47.29
N LEU A 384 41.97 10.90 45.96
CA LEU A 384 42.71 11.91 45.19
C LEU A 384 42.04 13.29 45.22
N ALA A 385 40.70 13.34 45.26
CA ALA A 385 39.93 14.58 45.39
C ALA A 385 39.96 15.20 46.81
N ARG A 386 40.46 14.48 47.82
CA ARG A 386 40.65 14.99 49.20
C ARG A 386 42.09 15.37 49.51
N SER A 387 43.03 15.10 48.61
CA SER A 387 44.46 15.41 48.75
C SER A 387 44.92 16.58 47.89
N SER A 388 43.98 17.39 47.39
CA SER A 388 44.19 18.59 46.56
C SER A 388 43.63 19.82 47.24
#